data_AF-A0A966Z7C1-F1
#
_entry.id   AF-A0A966Z7C1-F1
#
_cell.length_a   1.000
_cell.length_b   1.000
_cell.length_c   1.000
_cell.angle_alpha   90.00
_cell.angle_beta   90.00
_cell.angle_gamma   90.00
#
_symmetry.space_group_name_H-M   'P 1'
#
loop_
_entity.id
_entity.type
_entity.pdbx_description
1 polymer ?
#
loop_
_entity_poly.entity_id
_entity_poly.type
_entity_poly.pdbx_seq_one_letter_code
_entity_poly.pdbx_strand_id
1 'polypeptide(L)'
;MALHIMKIHAFTLRDLWKTIIPRLGVGSPPMVPAWPPDAFALTAHALRHAGAYIGVLSNWPPPVESGKEWADHCEAVAKKWRGVVVKSSSLPKEVQSCWGRISAGLDQPLADLSDSLNSEPARAMLELMAYADQACLPLAAERVPGASFDPISFVFARKAFEQMQRKNATKSLCREIDVSRLRVLPKARVPQRGLTIRSLSLYVGLCKGAEIETTFIDHQSYPEAPAINILLLPWPLRVRPAQFRQTRQLTNEMATISDEFGFFTYESAQAGKGFEDGLEDLLEEAAKECGPVNMVVLPELALSSKEVDSVRNLLNSWGAL
;
A
#
# COMPACT_ATOMS: atom_id res chain seq x y z
N MET A 1 45.70 14.69 18.30
CA MET A 1 44.58 13.78 18.60
C MET A 1 43.56 13.95 17.49
N ALA A 2 43.65 13.15 16.42
CA ALA A 2 42.78 13.28 15.26
C ALA A 2 41.42 12.64 15.57
N LEU A 3 40.37 13.45 15.61
CA LEU A 3 38.99 12.97 15.68
C LEU A 3 38.70 12.15 14.42
N HIS A 4 38.64 10.84 14.57
CA HIS A 4 38.13 9.92 13.57
C HIS A 4 36.62 10.14 13.47
N ILE A 5 36.19 11.05 12.59
CA ILE A 5 34.78 11.20 12.23
C ILE A 5 34.40 9.88 11.56
N MET A 6 33.64 9.02 12.26
CA MET A 6 32.95 7.90 11.64
C MET A 6 32.09 8.47 10.52
N LYS A 7 32.49 8.22 9.26
CA LYS A 7 31.61 8.44 8.12
C LYS A 7 30.42 7.52 8.29
N ILE A 8 29.30 8.06 8.74
CA ILE A 8 28.02 7.35 8.71
C ILE A 8 27.74 7.07 7.23
N HIS A 9 27.78 5.79 6.85
CA HIS A 9 27.45 5.40 5.49
C HIS A 9 25.96 5.66 5.28
N ALA A 10 25.64 6.53 4.32
CA ALA A 10 24.25 6.84 4.00
C ALA A 10 23.57 5.57 3.46
N PHE A 11 22.41 5.23 4.02
CA PHE A 11 21.64 4.06 3.60
C PHE A 11 21.05 4.29 2.21
N THR A 12 21.45 3.49 1.23
CA THR A 12 21.11 3.67 -0.20
C THR A 12 19.92 2.82 -0.65
N LEU A 13 19.42 3.07 -1.87
CA LEU A 13 18.42 2.21 -2.51
C LEU A 13 18.92 0.76 -2.69
N ARG A 14 20.20 0.60 -3.04
CA ARG A 14 20.86 -0.71 -3.12
C ARG A 14 20.88 -1.41 -1.77
N ASP A 15 21.19 -0.67 -0.71
CA ASP A 15 21.18 -1.21 0.66
C ASP A 15 19.80 -1.66 1.10
N LEU A 16 18.75 -0.96 0.66
CA LEU A 16 17.37 -1.38 0.90
C LEU A 16 17.06 -2.68 0.15
N TRP A 17 17.26 -2.70 -1.16
CA TRP A 17 16.86 -3.82 -2.00
C TRP A 17 17.67 -5.09 -1.79
N LYS A 18 18.96 -5.01 -1.42
CA LYS A 18 19.76 -6.20 -1.08
C LYS A 18 19.19 -6.98 0.11
N THR A 19 18.44 -6.33 1.00
CA THR A 19 17.80 -7.01 2.15
C THR A 19 16.55 -7.81 1.77
N ILE A 20 16.01 -7.54 0.57
CA ILE A 20 14.77 -8.13 0.06
C ILE A 20 15.09 -9.15 -1.03
N ILE A 21 15.91 -8.77 -2.00
CA ILE A 21 16.39 -9.62 -3.09
C ILE A 21 17.93 -9.52 -3.12
N PRO A 22 18.66 -10.49 -2.53
CA PRO A 22 20.12 -10.40 -2.36
C PRO A 22 20.90 -10.16 -3.66
N ARG A 23 20.45 -10.72 -4.79
CA ARG A 23 21.10 -10.52 -6.10
C ARG A 23 21.11 -9.07 -6.58
N LEU A 24 20.27 -8.19 -6.02
CA LEU A 24 20.28 -6.75 -6.34
C LEU A 24 21.43 -6.01 -5.63
N GLY A 25 22.03 -6.61 -4.60
CA GLY A 25 23.19 -6.07 -3.90
C GLY A 25 24.53 -6.41 -4.55
N VAL A 26 24.56 -7.25 -5.60
CA VAL A 26 25.80 -7.80 -6.17
C VAL A 26 25.79 -7.61 -7.70
N GLY A 27 26.89 -7.08 -8.26
CA GLY A 27 27.04 -6.85 -9.70
C GLY A 27 26.41 -5.54 -10.21
N SER A 28 26.79 -5.12 -11.42
CA SER A 28 26.34 -3.84 -12.01
C SER A 28 26.08 -3.96 -13.52
N PRO A 29 24.95 -3.41 -14.05
CA PRO A 29 23.70 -3.12 -13.36
C PRO A 29 22.85 -4.39 -13.14
N PRO A 30 22.12 -4.53 -12.02
CA PRO A 30 21.27 -5.70 -11.78
C PRO A 30 20.11 -5.76 -12.78
N MET A 31 19.61 -6.94 -13.11
CA MET A 31 18.42 -7.10 -13.95
C MET A 31 17.13 -6.87 -13.15
N VAL A 32 16.15 -6.20 -13.75
CA VAL A 32 14.79 -6.07 -13.20
C VAL A 32 14.16 -7.47 -13.01
N PRO A 33 13.39 -7.70 -11.94
CA PRO A 33 12.59 -8.92 -11.84
C PRO A 33 11.64 -9.06 -13.04
N ALA A 34 11.68 -10.22 -13.70
CA ALA A 34 10.80 -10.48 -14.84
C ALA A 34 9.33 -10.63 -14.44
N TRP A 35 9.08 -10.97 -13.17
CA TRP A 35 7.76 -11.18 -12.60
C TRP A 35 7.19 -9.87 -12.04
N PRO A 36 6.04 -9.37 -12.55
CA PRO A 36 5.53 -8.05 -12.17
C PRO A 36 5.30 -7.84 -10.66
N PRO A 37 4.74 -8.80 -9.90
CA PRO A 37 4.61 -8.66 -8.45
C PRO A 37 5.94 -8.40 -7.70
N ASP A 38 7.06 -8.95 -8.15
CA ASP A 38 8.36 -8.68 -7.53
C ASP A 38 8.83 -7.24 -7.83
N ALA A 39 8.67 -6.79 -9.08
CA ALA A 39 8.98 -5.41 -9.45
C ALA A 39 8.10 -4.41 -8.70
N PHE A 40 6.80 -4.68 -8.59
CA PHE A 40 5.87 -3.89 -7.78
C PHE A 40 6.30 -3.80 -6.32
N ALA A 41 6.69 -4.93 -5.71
CA ALA A 41 7.13 -4.95 -4.32
C ALA A 41 8.35 -4.06 -4.08
N LEU A 42 9.35 -4.13 -4.97
CA LEU A 42 10.57 -3.32 -4.86
C LEU A 42 10.29 -1.83 -4.94
N THR A 43 9.54 -1.40 -5.96
CA THR A 43 9.22 0.01 -6.19
C THR A 43 8.31 0.55 -5.10
N ALA A 44 7.22 -0.14 -4.77
CA ALA A 44 6.30 0.28 -3.72
C ALA A 44 7.01 0.34 -2.35
N HIS A 45 7.90 -0.61 -2.05
CA HIS A 45 8.64 -0.60 -0.79
C HIS A 45 9.61 0.57 -0.70
N ALA A 46 10.39 0.82 -1.76
CA ALA A 46 11.35 1.92 -1.80
C ALA A 46 10.65 3.28 -1.72
N LEU A 47 9.61 3.50 -2.53
CA LEU A 47 8.81 4.73 -2.52
C LEU A 47 8.19 4.98 -1.15
N ARG A 48 7.67 3.94 -0.49
CA ARG A 48 7.11 4.03 0.87
C ARG A 48 8.17 4.38 1.91
N HIS A 49 9.35 3.76 1.82
CA HIS A 49 10.43 3.98 2.80
C HIS A 49 11.06 5.37 2.64
N ALA A 50 11.17 5.87 1.41
CA ALA A 50 11.65 7.21 1.12
C ALA A 50 10.59 8.32 1.29
N GLY A 51 9.30 7.98 1.47
CA GLY A 51 8.21 8.96 1.41
C GLY A 51 7.98 9.58 0.03
N ALA A 52 8.72 9.15 -0.99
CA ALA A 52 8.71 9.71 -2.35
C ALA A 52 7.39 9.51 -3.11
N TYR A 53 6.52 8.61 -2.63
CA TYR A 53 5.21 8.38 -3.23
C TYR A 53 4.29 9.60 -3.17
N ILE A 54 4.55 10.57 -2.28
CA ILE A 54 3.76 11.79 -2.15
C ILE A 54 3.90 12.69 -3.38
N GLY A 55 5.00 12.58 -4.13
CA GLY A 55 5.25 13.38 -5.35
C GLY A 55 4.17 13.26 -6.43
N VAL A 56 3.33 12.24 -6.37
CA VAL A 56 2.15 12.12 -7.24
C VAL A 56 1.18 13.30 -7.10
N LEU A 57 1.16 14.00 -5.96
CA LEU A 57 0.28 15.16 -5.76
C LEU A 57 0.74 16.40 -6.53
N SER A 58 1.99 16.43 -7.00
CA SER A 58 2.57 17.64 -7.58
C SER A 58 2.52 17.64 -9.10
N ASN A 59 3.01 16.60 -9.77
CA ASN A 59 3.17 16.57 -11.25
C ASN A 59 2.90 15.17 -11.86
N TRP A 60 1.84 14.50 -11.40
CA TRP A 60 1.47 13.16 -11.87
C TRP A 60 -0.01 13.09 -12.35
N PRO A 61 -0.33 12.36 -13.44
CA PRO A 61 0.57 11.65 -14.36
C PRO A 61 1.57 12.58 -15.03
N PRO A 62 2.65 12.07 -15.66
CA PRO A 62 3.62 12.92 -16.35
C PRO A 62 2.91 13.96 -17.24
N PRO A 63 3.32 15.25 -17.22
CA PRO A 63 2.55 16.38 -17.79
C PRO A 63 2.20 16.30 -19.29
N VAL A 64 2.72 15.29 -19.98
CA VAL A 64 2.65 15.12 -21.43
C VAL A 64 1.42 14.33 -21.88
N GLU A 65 0.66 13.74 -20.96
CA GLU A 65 -0.46 12.85 -21.28
C GLU A 65 -1.70 13.17 -20.44
N SER A 66 -2.89 13.13 -21.05
CA SER A 66 -4.13 13.09 -20.28
C SER A 66 -4.16 11.81 -19.41
N GLY A 67 -4.88 11.84 -18.29
CA GLY A 67 -4.98 10.67 -17.41
C GLY A 67 -5.50 9.40 -18.11
N LYS A 68 -6.31 9.56 -19.16
CA LYS A 68 -6.78 8.44 -19.99
C LYS A 68 -5.67 7.88 -20.89
N GLU A 69 -4.93 8.74 -21.58
CA GLU A 69 -3.82 8.31 -22.45
C GLU A 69 -2.75 7.58 -21.64
N TRP A 70 -2.42 8.08 -20.45
CA TRP A 70 -1.51 7.42 -19.53
C TRP A 70 -2.01 6.04 -19.09
N ALA A 71 -3.30 5.91 -18.79
CA ALA A 71 -3.90 4.64 -18.42
C ALA A 71 -3.88 3.63 -19.59
N ASP A 72 -4.22 4.08 -20.80
CA ASP A 72 -4.17 3.26 -22.03
C ASP A 72 -2.72 2.82 -22.31
N HIS A 73 -1.74 3.70 -22.11
CA HIS A 73 -0.32 3.40 -22.23
C HIS A 73 0.12 2.33 -21.21
N CYS A 74 -0.24 2.50 -19.93
CA CYS A 74 0.04 1.51 -18.89
C CYS A 74 -0.56 0.14 -19.23
N GLU A 75 -1.80 0.11 -19.74
CA GLU A 75 -2.46 -1.13 -20.16
C GLU A 75 -1.70 -1.82 -21.31
N ALA A 76 -1.24 -1.07 -22.30
CA ALA A 76 -0.46 -1.60 -23.41
C ALA A 76 0.86 -2.22 -22.94
N VAL A 77 1.60 -1.54 -22.05
CA VAL A 77 2.86 -2.06 -21.46
C VAL A 77 2.58 -3.32 -20.63
N ALA A 78 1.54 -3.30 -19.80
CA ALA A 78 1.13 -4.42 -18.97
C ALA A 78 0.77 -5.67 -19.79
N LYS A 79 0.05 -5.52 -20.91
CA LYS A 79 -0.27 -6.63 -21.82
C LYS A 79 1.01 -7.27 -22.38
N LYS A 80 1.98 -6.46 -22.84
CA LYS A 80 3.28 -6.95 -23.30
C LYS A 80 4.03 -7.68 -22.19
N TRP A 81 4.07 -7.12 -20.97
CA TRP A 81 4.76 -7.72 -19.83
C TRP A 81 4.17 -9.07 -19.42
N ARG A 82 2.83 -9.21 -19.39
CA ARG A 82 2.19 -10.51 -19.18
C ARG A 82 2.62 -11.53 -20.24
N GLY A 83 2.70 -11.10 -21.50
CA GLY A 83 3.19 -11.93 -22.62
C GLY A 83 4.60 -12.49 -22.38
N VAL A 84 5.49 -11.68 -21.78
CA VAL A 84 6.85 -12.11 -21.40
C VAL A 84 6.84 -13.24 -20.38
N VAL A 85 5.97 -13.17 -19.38
CA VAL A 85 5.88 -14.24 -18.37
C VAL A 85 5.36 -15.55 -18.97
N VAL A 86 4.52 -15.48 -20.00
CA VAL A 86 3.98 -16.66 -20.67
C VAL A 86 4.98 -17.24 -21.66
N LYS A 87 5.62 -16.39 -22.48
CA LYS A 87 6.45 -16.79 -23.62
C LYS A 87 7.96 -16.77 -23.35
N SER A 88 8.38 -16.35 -22.16
CA SER A 88 9.79 -16.18 -21.77
C SER A 88 10.59 -15.32 -22.76
N SER A 89 9.99 -14.22 -23.23
CA SER A 89 10.61 -13.29 -24.18
C SER A 89 11.36 -12.14 -23.46
N SER A 90 11.93 -11.19 -24.22
CA SER A 90 12.53 -9.98 -23.65
C SER A 90 11.48 -9.06 -23.04
N LEU A 91 11.86 -8.36 -21.97
CA LEU A 91 10.98 -7.42 -21.26
C LEU A 91 10.55 -6.25 -22.15
N PRO A 92 9.39 -5.61 -21.89
CA PRO A 92 9.00 -4.40 -22.62
C PRO A 92 10.08 -3.32 -22.49
N LYS A 93 10.30 -2.52 -23.55
CA LYS A 93 11.32 -1.47 -23.57
C LYS A 93 11.05 -0.41 -22.51
N GLU A 94 9.78 -0.14 -22.25
CA GLU A 94 9.27 0.79 -21.26
C GLU A 94 9.69 0.37 -19.84
N VAL A 95 9.56 -0.93 -19.52
CA VAL A 95 10.00 -1.53 -18.26
C VAL A 95 11.53 -1.47 -18.12
N GLN A 96 12.27 -1.81 -19.19
CA GLN A 96 13.72 -1.73 -19.19
C GLN A 96 14.23 -0.28 -19.04
N SER A 97 13.56 0.68 -19.67
CA SER A 97 13.88 2.10 -19.59
C SER A 97 13.68 2.65 -18.17
N CYS A 98 12.54 2.34 -17.54
CA CYS A 98 12.32 2.68 -16.13
C CYS A 98 13.40 2.07 -15.25
N TRP A 99 13.71 0.77 -15.43
CA TRP A 99 14.73 0.12 -14.65
C TRP A 99 16.13 0.71 -14.85
N GLY A 100 16.47 1.14 -16.06
CA GLY A 100 17.73 1.84 -16.35
C GLY A 100 17.85 3.14 -15.56
N ARG A 101 16.79 3.96 -15.55
CA ARG A 101 16.73 5.21 -14.75
C ARG A 101 16.83 4.95 -13.25
N ILE A 102 16.16 3.91 -12.74
CA ILE A 102 16.27 3.52 -11.33
C ILE A 102 17.68 3.01 -11.00
N SER A 103 18.26 2.21 -11.90
CA SER A 103 19.59 1.61 -11.73
C SER A 103 20.69 2.67 -11.63
N ALA A 104 20.54 3.79 -12.35
CA ALA A 104 21.46 4.92 -12.28
C ALA A 104 21.47 5.60 -10.89
N GLY A 105 20.41 5.43 -10.09
CA GLY A 105 20.28 6.00 -8.75
C GLY A 105 20.46 4.99 -7.60
N LEU A 106 20.92 3.76 -7.86
CA LEU A 106 20.99 2.70 -6.83
C LEU A 106 21.84 3.06 -5.62
N ASP A 107 22.93 3.80 -5.84
CA ASP A 107 23.89 4.17 -4.82
C ASP A 107 23.61 5.57 -4.24
N GLN A 108 22.48 6.20 -4.62
CA GLN A 108 22.03 7.44 -4.00
C GLN A 108 21.45 7.16 -2.60
N PRO A 109 21.69 8.06 -1.62
CA PRO A 109 21.03 8.01 -0.32
C PRO A 109 19.51 7.97 -0.47
N LEU A 110 18.85 7.10 0.30
CA LEU A 110 17.40 6.94 0.22
C LEU A 110 16.64 8.23 0.60
N ALA A 111 17.22 9.04 1.49
CA ALA A 111 16.69 10.34 1.88
C ALA A 111 16.61 11.32 0.68
N ASP A 112 17.50 11.21 -0.30
CA ASP A 112 17.52 12.11 -1.46
C ASP A 112 16.41 11.76 -2.47
N LEU A 113 15.78 10.58 -2.34
CA LEU A 113 14.62 10.20 -3.15
C LEU A 113 13.33 10.89 -2.69
N SER A 114 13.27 11.40 -1.46
CA SER A 114 12.05 12.03 -0.92
C SER A 114 11.73 13.37 -1.59
N ASP A 115 12.73 14.02 -2.21
CA ASP A 115 12.53 15.18 -3.10
C ASP A 115 12.01 14.70 -4.48
N SER A 116 10.85 14.05 -4.41
CA SER A 116 10.22 13.23 -5.47
C SER A 116 9.99 13.97 -6.79
N LEU A 117 10.06 15.29 -6.81
CA LEU A 117 9.91 16.12 -8.01
C LEU A 117 11.17 16.19 -8.87
N ASN A 118 12.37 16.09 -8.27
CA ASN A 118 13.66 16.16 -8.96
C ASN A 118 14.36 14.80 -9.08
N SER A 119 13.87 13.79 -8.35
CA SER A 119 14.46 12.46 -8.37
C SER A 119 13.95 11.64 -9.57
N GLU A 120 14.76 11.56 -10.62
CA GLU A 120 14.52 10.67 -11.77
C GLU A 120 14.29 9.20 -11.34
N PRO A 121 15.06 8.63 -10.38
CA PRO A 121 14.77 7.29 -9.86
C PRO A 121 13.40 7.17 -9.21
N ALA A 122 12.93 8.18 -8.45
CA ALA A 122 11.61 8.17 -7.84
C ALA A 122 10.49 8.15 -8.90
N ARG A 123 10.59 9.01 -9.92
CA ARG A 123 9.65 9.05 -11.05
C ARG A 123 9.61 7.71 -11.79
N ALA A 124 10.78 7.16 -12.12
CA ALA A 124 10.87 5.87 -12.79
C ALA A 124 10.32 4.71 -11.94
N MET A 125 10.46 4.78 -10.61
CA MET A 125 9.82 3.82 -9.70
C MET A 125 8.29 3.94 -9.69
N LEU A 126 7.73 5.15 -9.74
CA LEU A 126 6.28 5.36 -9.85
C LEU A 126 5.73 4.79 -11.17
N GLU A 127 6.41 5.04 -12.29
CA GLU A 127 6.04 4.49 -13.61
C GLU A 127 6.10 2.96 -13.61
N LEU A 128 7.21 2.39 -13.13
CA LEU A 128 7.39 0.94 -13.07
C LEU A 128 6.40 0.28 -12.11
N MET A 129 6.06 0.93 -10.98
CA MET A 129 5.02 0.47 -10.07
C MET A 129 3.65 0.42 -10.77
N ALA A 130 3.29 1.45 -11.54
CA ALA A 130 2.03 1.49 -12.29
C ALA A 130 1.97 0.39 -13.36
N TYR A 131 3.03 0.19 -14.13
CA TYR A 131 3.11 -0.89 -15.12
C TYR A 131 3.00 -2.28 -14.48
N ALA A 132 3.66 -2.46 -13.33
CA ALA A 132 3.65 -3.73 -12.62
C ALA A 132 2.29 -4.04 -11.97
N ASP A 133 1.62 -3.03 -11.41
CA ASP A 133 0.26 -3.15 -10.89
C ASP A 133 -0.74 -3.46 -12.02
N GLN A 134 -0.71 -2.70 -13.12
CA GLN A 134 -1.57 -2.93 -14.29
C GLN A 134 -1.34 -4.31 -14.91
N ALA A 135 -0.10 -4.84 -14.85
CA ALA A 135 0.19 -6.21 -15.27
C ALA A 135 -0.57 -7.25 -14.43
N CYS A 136 -0.88 -6.93 -13.18
CA CYS A 136 -1.62 -7.78 -12.24
C CYS A 136 -3.15 -7.69 -12.35
N LEU A 137 -3.70 -6.90 -13.27
CA LEU A 137 -5.15 -6.80 -13.53
C LEU A 137 -5.90 -8.16 -13.58
N PRO A 138 -5.36 -9.24 -14.19
CA PRO A 138 -6.05 -10.54 -14.23
C PRO A 138 -6.25 -11.21 -12.86
N LEU A 139 -5.67 -10.65 -11.79
CA LEU A 139 -5.80 -11.13 -10.41
C LEU A 139 -6.92 -10.41 -9.63
N ALA A 140 -7.54 -9.40 -10.22
CA ALA A 140 -8.67 -8.70 -9.61
C ALA A 140 -9.84 -9.67 -9.37
N ALA A 141 -10.51 -9.52 -8.24
CA ALA A 141 -11.62 -10.39 -7.82
C ALA A 141 -12.82 -10.33 -8.78
N GLU A 142 -13.04 -9.19 -9.43
CA GLU A 142 -14.13 -9.00 -10.38
C GLU A 142 -13.63 -9.20 -11.82
N ARG A 143 -13.99 -10.34 -12.41
CA ARG A 143 -13.98 -10.45 -13.87
C ARG A 143 -15.12 -9.60 -14.41
N VAL A 144 -14.79 -8.58 -15.21
CA VAL A 144 -15.79 -7.77 -15.91
C VAL A 144 -16.69 -8.72 -16.73
N PRO A 145 -18.01 -8.79 -16.46
CA PRO A 145 -18.92 -9.61 -17.25
C PRO A 145 -18.85 -9.19 -18.73
N GLY A 146 -18.70 -10.17 -19.64
CA GLY A 146 -18.60 -9.90 -21.08
C GLY A 146 -17.20 -9.59 -21.60
N ALA A 147 -16.16 -9.59 -20.76
CA ALA A 147 -14.78 -9.50 -21.24
C ALA A 147 -14.43 -10.69 -22.16
N SER A 148 -13.81 -10.39 -23.30
CA SER A 148 -13.30 -11.43 -24.20
C SER A 148 -12.23 -12.25 -23.50
N PHE A 149 -12.22 -13.56 -23.75
CA PHE A 149 -11.20 -14.44 -23.21
C PHE A 149 -9.82 -14.06 -23.75
N ASP A 150 -8.92 -13.61 -22.88
CA ASP A 150 -7.50 -13.39 -23.19
C ASP A 150 -6.67 -14.57 -22.66
N PRO A 151 -6.15 -15.45 -23.54
CA PRO A 151 -5.34 -16.60 -23.13
C PRO A 151 -4.10 -16.21 -22.32
N ILE A 152 -3.49 -15.05 -22.63
CA ILE A 152 -2.27 -14.60 -21.94
C ILE A 152 -2.61 -14.24 -20.50
N SER A 153 -3.67 -13.44 -20.28
CA SER A 153 -4.14 -13.09 -18.94
C SER A 153 -4.60 -14.31 -18.15
N PHE A 154 -5.25 -15.29 -18.79
CA PHE A 154 -5.63 -16.53 -18.14
C PHE A 154 -4.42 -17.33 -17.64
N VAL A 155 -3.39 -17.52 -18.48
CA VAL A 155 -2.17 -18.23 -18.08
C VAL A 155 -1.41 -17.46 -17.01
N PHE A 156 -1.35 -16.13 -17.11
CA PHE A 156 -0.75 -15.29 -16.08
C PHE A 156 -1.44 -15.49 -14.72
N ALA A 157 -2.78 -15.39 -14.68
CA ALA A 157 -3.57 -15.59 -13.46
C ALA A 157 -3.36 -16.98 -12.89
N ARG A 158 -3.38 -18.03 -13.72
CA ARG A 158 -3.11 -19.41 -13.28
C ARG A 158 -1.72 -19.55 -12.63
N LYS A 159 -0.67 -19.01 -13.26
CA LYS A 159 0.69 -19.02 -12.69
C LYS A 159 0.77 -18.27 -11.35
N ALA A 160 -0.02 -17.21 -11.18
CA ALA A 160 -0.09 -16.45 -9.93
C ALA A 160 -0.83 -17.23 -8.82
N PHE A 161 -1.94 -17.89 -9.15
CA PHE A 161 -2.65 -18.77 -8.20
C PHE A 161 -1.80 -19.97 -7.79
N GLU A 162 -1.13 -20.62 -8.74
CA GLU A 162 -0.17 -21.70 -8.45
C GLU A 162 0.94 -21.23 -7.51
N GLN A 163 1.45 -20.00 -7.70
CA GLN A 163 2.45 -19.41 -6.79
C GLN A 163 1.92 -19.31 -5.36
N MET A 164 0.66 -18.89 -5.18
CA MET A 164 0.03 -18.76 -3.85
C MET A 164 -0.37 -20.10 -3.22
N GLN A 165 -0.54 -21.17 -4.01
CA GLN A 165 -1.05 -22.47 -3.55
C GLN A 165 -0.01 -23.58 -3.35
N ARG A 166 1.27 -23.38 -3.73
CA ARG A 166 2.34 -24.38 -3.46
C ARG A 166 2.33 -24.82 -1.98
N LYS A 167 2.60 -26.09 -1.68
CA LYS A 167 2.81 -26.53 -0.28
C LYS A 167 4.05 -25.82 0.25
N ASN A 168 3.92 -25.14 1.40
CA ASN A 168 4.87 -24.13 1.92
C ASN A 168 4.92 -22.81 1.10
N ALA A 169 3.87 -22.52 0.31
CA ALA A 169 3.78 -21.32 -0.52
C ALA A 169 3.85 -20.05 0.31
N THR A 170 4.42 -19.07 -0.35
CA THR A 170 4.83 -17.79 0.19
C THR A 170 3.68 -16.87 0.58
N LYS A 171 2.43 -17.38 0.67
CA LYS A 171 1.25 -16.58 1.05
C LYS A 171 1.24 -15.21 0.33
N SER A 172 1.78 -15.16 -0.89
CA SER A 172 2.20 -13.98 -1.63
C SER A 172 2.37 -14.28 -3.11
N LEU A 173 2.11 -13.28 -3.93
CA LEU A 173 2.35 -13.27 -5.37
C LEU A 173 3.83 -13.18 -5.73
N CYS A 174 4.72 -12.75 -4.84
CA CYS A 174 6.15 -12.63 -5.11
C CYS A 174 6.80 -14.00 -5.38
N ARG A 175 7.83 -14.03 -6.25
CA ARG A 175 8.64 -15.23 -6.55
C ARG A 175 10.03 -15.15 -5.98
N GLU A 176 10.64 -13.97 -6.05
CA GLU A 176 12.03 -13.78 -5.61
C GLU A 176 12.13 -13.27 -4.17
N ILE A 177 11.03 -12.77 -3.61
CA ILE A 177 11.00 -12.12 -2.30
C ILE A 177 10.48 -13.08 -1.25
N ASP A 178 11.26 -13.23 -0.17
CA ASP A 178 10.87 -14.01 0.99
C ASP A 178 9.72 -13.33 1.76
N VAL A 179 8.78 -14.16 2.22
CA VAL A 179 7.54 -13.75 2.86
C VAL A 179 7.70 -13.06 4.19
N SER A 180 8.82 -13.30 4.87
CA SER A 180 9.18 -12.64 6.12
C SER A 180 9.59 -11.19 5.88
N ARG A 181 10.01 -10.86 4.65
CA ARG A 181 10.40 -9.51 4.25
C ARG A 181 9.19 -8.73 3.75
N LEU A 182 8.63 -9.15 2.63
CA LEU A 182 7.50 -8.47 1.98
C LEU A 182 6.57 -9.49 1.33
N ARG A 183 5.31 -9.10 1.20
CA ARG A 183 4.30 -9.86 0.50
C ARG A 183 3.51 -8.94 -0.41
N VAL A 184 3.31 -9.37 -1.64
CA VAL A 184 2.31 -8.78 -2.56
C VAL A 184 1.09 -9.68 -2.58
N LEU A 185 -0.10 -9.09 -2.45
CA LEU A 185 -1.39 -9.78 -2.39
C LEU A 185 -2.37 -9.14 -3.39
N PRO A 186 -3.29 -9.91 -3.99
CA PRO A 186 -4.40 -9.34 -4.75
C PRO A 186 -5.26 -8.43 -3.86
N LYS A 187 -5.80 -7.38 -4.46
CA LYS A 187 -6.78 -6.51 -3.82
C LYS A 187 -8.19 -6.96 -4.16
N ALA A 188 -9.01 -7.13 -3.13
CA ALA A 188 -10.45 -7.26 -3.27
C ALA A 188 -11.16 -5.90 -3.37
N ARG A 189 -10.55 -4.83 -2.84
CA ARG A 189 -11.09 -3.47 -2.84
C ARG A 189 -10.00 -2.44 -3.10
N VAL A 190 -10.33 -1.40 -3.86
CA VAL A 190 -9.47 -0.25 -4.12
C VAL A 190 -9.82 0.86 -3.14
N PRO A 191 -8.89 1.31 -2.27
CA PRO A 191 -9.12 2.46 -1.41
C PRO A 191 -9.44 3.69 -2.26
N GLN A 192 -10.60 4.31 -2.03
CA GLN A 192 -11.05 5.49 -2.77
C GLN A 192 -10.53 6.81 -2.18
N ARG A 193 -9.89 6.76 -1.01
CA ARG A 193 -9.47 7.94 -0.23
C ARG A 193 -8.15 7.68 0.49
N GLY A 194 -7.47 8.77 0.84
CA GLY A 194 -6.18 8.79 1.54
C GLY A 194 -5.00 8.65 0.60
N LEU A 195 -3.89 9.34 0.90
CA LEU A 195 -2.64 9.22 0.17
C LEU A 195 -1.71 8.23 0.88
N THR A 196 -1.75 6.98 0.45
CA THR A 196 -0.87 5.92 0.94
C THR A 196 -0.32 5.16 -0.26
N ILE A 197 0.80 4.44 -0.09
CA ILE A 197 1.28 3.56 -1.16
C ILE A 197 0.20 2.56 -1.62
N ARG A 198 -0.74 2.20 -0.74
CA ARG A 198 -1.87 1.32 -1.06
C ARG A 198 -2.95 2.05 -1.88
N SER A 199 -3.13 3.36 -1.83
CA SER A 199 -4.10 4.02 -2.74
C SER A 199 -3.54 4.28 -4.14
N LEU A 200 -2.21 4.15 -4.33
CA LEU A 200 -1.55 4.31 -5.65
C LEU A 200 -1.58 3.07 -6.54
N SER A 201 -2.23 2.00 -6.10
CA SER A 201 -2.38 0.76 -6.88
C SER A 201 -3.83 0.30 -6.90
N LEU A 202 -4.23 -0.37 -7.98
CA LEU A 202 -5.59 -0.85 -8.19
C LEU A 202 -5.69 -2.36 -7.90
N TYR A 203 -4.71 -3.16 -8.32
CA TYR A 203 -4.89 -4.61 -8.42
C TYR A 203 -4.15 -5.39 -7.34
N VAL A 204 -2.99 -4.92 -6.90
CA VAL A 204 -2.20 -5.58 -5.86
C VAL A 204 -1.81 -4.64 -4.74
N GLY A 205 -1.62 -5.19 -3.53
CA GLY A 205 -1.21 -4.45 -2.34
C GLY A 205 0.08 -5.01 -1.76
N LEU A 206 0.92 -4.10 -1.25
CA LEU A 206 2.13 -4.46 -0.49
C LEU A 206 1.81 -4.60 1.00
N CYS A 207 2.19 -5.73 1.59
CA CYS A 207 2.16 -6.01 3.02
C CYS A 207 3.57 -6.34 3.53
N LYS A 208 3.90 -5.91 4.75
CA LYS A 208 5.16 -6.28 5.39
C LYS A 208 5.07 -7.69 5.96
N GLY A 209 6.15 -8.45 5.84
CA GLY A 209 6.15 -9.88 6.08
C GLY A 209 5.90 -10.36 7.51
N ALA A 210 6.04 -9.48 8.51
CA ALA A 210 5.84 -9.82 9.92
C ALA A 210 4.50 -9.34 10.51
N GLU A 211 3.69 -8.58 9.75
CA GLU A 211 2.50 -7.93 10.30
C GLU A 211 1.25 -8.83 10.26
N ILE A 212 1.13 -9.72 9.27
CA ILE A 212 -0.10 -10.49 9.03
C ILE A 212 0.25 -11.88 8.52
N GLU A 213 -0.27 -12.95 9.14
CA GLU A 213 -0.22 -14.30 8.57
C GLU A 213 -1.39 -14.48 7.59
N THR A 214 -1.12 -14.67 6.30
CA THR A 214 -2.16 -14.66 5.27
C THR A 214 -2.46 -16.06 4.74
N THR A 215 -3.67 -16.56 4.87
CA THR A 215 -4.06 -17.85 4.25
C THR A 215 -5.02 -17.57 3.11
N PHE A 216 -4.70 -18.07 1.92
CA PHE A 216 -5.63 -18.04 0.79
C PHE A 216 -6.57 -19.23 0.91
N ILE A 217 -7.84 -18.96 1.16
CA ILE A 217 -8.88 -19.96 1.32
C ILE A 217 -9.78 -19.87 0.09
N ASP A 218 -10.03 -21.01 -0.55
CA ASP A 218 -11.10 -21.12 -1.55
C ASP A 218 -12.44 -21.12 -0.81
N HIS A 219 -13.27 -20.10 -1.07
CA HIS A 219 -14.57 -19.92 -0.42
C HIS A 219 -15.51 -21.11 -0.55
N GLN A 220 -15.27 -22.02 -1.50
CA GLN A 220 -16.10 -23.22 -1.66
C GLN A 220 -15.88 -24.27 -0.54
N SER A 221 -14.91 -24.07 0.37
CA SER A 221 -14.46 -25.12 1.29
C SER A 221 -14.67 -24.88 2.80
N TYR A 222 -15.39 -23.83 3.23
CA TYR A 222 -15.55 -23.54 4.67
C TYR A 222 -17.01 -23.63 5.18
N PRO A 223 -17.30 -24.54 6.12
CA PRO A 223 -18.63 -24.68 6.70
C PRO A 223 -19.06 -23.58 7.69
N GLU A 224 -18.15 -22.90 8.40
CA GLU A 224 -18.48 -21.81 9.34
C GLU A 224 -17.17 -21.06 9.64
N ALA A 225 -17.05 -19.81 9.18
CA ALA A 225 -15.89 -18.98 9.50
C ALA A 225 -16.04 -18.43 10.93
N PRO A 226 -14.94 -18.33 11.72
CA PRO A 226 -15.00 -17.64 13.02
C PRO A 226 -15.48 -16.20 12.81
N ALA A 227 -16.59 -15.85 13.44
CA ALA A 227 -17.14 -14.50 13.42
C ALA A 227 -16.38 -13.61 14.41
N ILE A 228 -16.07 -12.38 14.00
CA ILE A 228 -15.51 -11.35 14.86
C ILE A 228 -16.64 -10.35 15.13
N ASN A 229 -16.97 -10.15 16.40
CA ASN A 229 -17.93 -9.13 16.81
C ASN A 229 -17.22 -7.78 16.95
N ILE A 230 -17.63 -6.80 16.16
CA ILE A 230 -17.04 -5.47 16.12
C ILE A 230 -18.09 -4.45 16.56
N LEU A 231 -17.81 -3.70 17.62
CA LEU A 231 -18.64 -2.60 18.08
C LEU A 231 -18.18 -1.30 17.41
N LEU A 232 -19.03 -0.76 16.52
CA LEU A 232 -18.79 0.52 15.85
C LEU A 232 -19.45 1.66 16.64
N LEU A 233 -18.65 2.54 17.23
CA LEU A 233 -19.16 3.62 18.07
C LEU A 233 -19.13 4.95 17.33
N PRO A 234 -20.28 5.59 17.03
CA PRO A 234 -20.31 6.89 16.38
C PRO A 234 -19.98 8.03 17.37
N TRP A 235 -18.77 8.04 17.94
CA TRP A 235 -18.35 9.03 18.94
C TRP A 235 -17.49 10.16 18.33
N PRO A 236 -17.70 11.44 18.71
CA PRO A 236 -18.75 11.92 19.60
C PRO A 236 -20.14 11.84 18.94
N LEU A 237 -21.17 11.55 19.73
CA LEU A 237 -22.56 11.41 19.24
C LEU A 237 -23.11 12.68 18.57
N ARG A 238 -22.48 13.84 18.79
CA ARG A 238 -22.83 15.11 18.15
C ARG A 238 -21.57 15.85 17.72
N VAL A 239 -21.54 16.23 16.45
CA VAL A 239 -20.53 17.09 15.85
C VAL A 239 -21.13 18.48 15.59
N ARG A 240 -20.43 19.54 16.00
CA ARG A 240 -20.89 20.94 15.88
C ARG A 240 -20.00 21.74 14.92
N PRO A 241 -20.56 22.70 14.15
CA PRO A 241 -19.77 23.54 13.24
C PRO A 241 -18.57 24.24 13.89
N ALA A 242 -18.70 24.66 15.17
CA ALA A 242 -17.64 25.32 15.93
C ALA A 242 -16.38 24.46 16.17
N GLN A 243 -16.44 23.15 15.90
CA GLN A 243 -15.32 22.23 16.03
C GLN A 243 -14.43 22.20 14.78
N PHE A 244 -14.87 22.83 13.69
CA PHE A 244 -14.10 22.92 12.46
C PHE A 244 -13.41 24.28 12.35
N ARG A 245 -12.16 24.28 11.92
CA ARG A 245 -11.37 25.50 11.69
C ARG A 245 -10.66 25.41 10.36
N GLN A 246 -10.54 26.54 9.66
CA GLN A 246 -9.69 26.61 8.48
C GLN A 246 -8.24 26.37 8.89
N THR A 247 -7.51 25.53 8.15
CA THR A 247 -6.07 25.35 8.35
C THR A 247 -5.29 26.05 7.24
N ARG A 248 -4.05 26.47 7.53
CA ARG A 248 -3.18 27.06 6.52
C ARG A 248 -2.82 25.99 5.50
N GLN A 249 -3.00 26.30 4.22
CA GLN A 249 -2.51 25.46 3.13
C GLN A 249 -0.98 25.34 3.25
N LEU A 250 -0.47 24.12 3.18
CA LEU A 250 0.96 23.89 3.05
C LEU A 250 1.39 24.32 1.64
N THR A 251 2.36 25.23 1.56
CA THR A 251 2.82 25.80 0.29
C THR A 251 3.43 24.68 -0.56
N ASN A 252 3.01 24.56 -1.83
CA ASN A 252 3.53 23.65 -2.86
C ASN A 252 3.17 22.16 -2.78
N GLU A 253 2.43 21.68 -1.78
CA GLU A 253 2.14 20.23 -1.67
C GLU A 253 1.06 19.73 -2.65
N MET A 254 0.38 20.62 -3.39
CA MET A 254 -0.81 20.23 -4.16
C MET A 254 -1.13 21.15 -5.36
N ALA A 255 -0.17 21.38 -6.25
CA ALA A 255 -0.38 22.18 -7.45
C ALA A 255 -1.49 21.66 -8.40
N THR A 256 -1.93 20.41 -8.22
CA THR A 256 -2.94 19.74 -9.05
C THR A 256 -4.38 19.85 -8.54
N ILE A 257 -4.60 20.36 -7.32
CA ILE A 257 -5.94 20.48 -6.73
C ILE A 257 -6.50 21.87 -7.05
N SER A 258 -7.74 21.90 -7.57
CA SER A 258 -8.42 23.15 -7.92
C SER A 258 -8.53 24.10 -6.72
N ASP A 259 -8.42 25.42 -6.97
CA ASP A 259 -8.56 26.48 -5.96
C ASP A 259 -9.93 26.49 -5.25
N GLU A 260 -10.90 25.77 -5.81
CA GLU A 260 -12.23 25.53 -5.23
C GLU A 260 -12.17 24.71 -3.93
N PHE A 261 -11.09 23.96 -3.69
CA PHE A 261 -10.93 23.08 -2.54
C PHE A 261 -10.08 23.73 -1.44
N GLY A 262 -10.62 23.73 -0.22
CA GLY A 262 -9.95 24.24 0.98
C GLY A 262 -9.70 23.16 2.02
N PHE A 263 -8.75 23.42 2.93
CA PHE A 263 -8.50 22.55 4.08
C PHE A 263 -9.16 23.07 5.33
N PHE A 264 -9.64 22.14 6.13
CA PHE A 264 -10.06 22.39 7.50
C PHE A 264 -9.40 21.37 8.42
N THR A 265 -9.29 21.74 9.69
CA THR A 265 -8.99 20.83 10.79
C THR A 265 -10.22 20.64 11.66
N TYR A 266 -10.28 19.51 12.35
CA TYR A 266 -11.29 19.20 13.34
C TYR A 266 -10.63 19.17 14.72
N GLU A 267 -11.16 19.96 15.65
CA GLU A 267 -10.81 19.88 17.06
C GLU A 267 -11.95 19.19 17.79
N SER A 268 -11.72 17.92 18.16
CA SER A 268 -12.66 17.19 19.02
C SER A 268 -12.79 17.93 20.34
N ALA A 269 -14.04 18.13 20.78
CA ALA A 269 -14.27 18.48 22.17
C ALA A 269 -13.89 17.25 22.99
N GLN A 270 -13.14 17.43 24.09
CA GLN A 270 -12.80 16.33 25.01
C GLN A 270 -14.03 15.46 25.23
N ALA A 271 -13.83 14.14 25.25
CA ALA A 271 -14.90 13.21 25.60
C ALA A 271 -15.48 13.71 26.93
N GLY A 272 -16.75 14.09 26.91
CA GLY A 272 -17.38 14.67 28.09
C GLY A 272 -17.26 13.71 29.27
N LYS A 273 -17.40 14.24 30.50
CA LYS A 273 -17.55 13.37 31.69
C LYS A 273 -18.62 12.29 31.40
N GLY A 274 -18.27 11.02 31.64
CA GLY A 274 -19.16 9.88 31.43
C GLY A 274 -19.00 9.12 30.11
N PHE A 275 -17.97 9.41 29.30
CA PHE A 275 -17.69 8.59 28.11
C PHE A 275 -17.32 7.14 28.45
N GLU A 276 -16.49 6.93 29.46
CA GLU A 276 -16.06 5.59 29.90
C GLU A 276 -17.25 4.78 30.41
N ASP A 277 -18.08 5.39 31.27
CA ASP A 277 -19.32 4.78 31.78
C ASP A 277 -20.26 4.41 30.60
N GLY A 278 -20.45 5.32 29.65
CA GLY A 278 -21.28 5.05 28.48
C GLY A 278 -20.69 4.02 27.51
N LEU A 279 -19.36 3.88 27.46
CA LEU A 279 -18.67 2.85 26.69
C LEU A 279 -18.88 1.48 27.34
N GLU A 280 -18.76 1.40 28.67
CA GLU A 280 -19.01 0.17 29.42
C GLU A 280 -20.46 -0.31 29.25
N ASP A 281 -21.44 0.59 29.37
CA ASP A 281 -22.85 0.27 29.12
C ASP A 281 -23.08 -0.29 27.69
N LEU A 282 -22.42 0.29 26.68
CA LEU A 282 -22.54 -0.17 25.29
C LEU A 282 -21.87 -1.52 25.07
N LEU A 283 -20.77 -1.81 25.76
CA LEU A 283 -20.11 -3.11 25.72
C LEU A 283 -20.98 -4.19 26.35
N GLU A 284 -21.62 -3.90 27.47
CA GLU A 284 -22.57 -4.80 28.12
C GLU A 284 -23.76 -5.15 27.20
N GLU A 285 -24.39 -4.14 26.61
CA GLU A 285 -25.54 -4.36 25.72
C GLU A 285 -25.14 -5.11 24.44
N ALA A 286 -24.02 -4.73 23.81
CA ALA A 286 -23.51 -5.46 22.64
C ALA A 286 -23.19 -6.92 22.99
N ALA A 287 -22.59 -7.17 24.16
CA ALA A 287 -22.26 -8.52 24.61
C ALA A 287 -23.50 -9.40 24.81
N LYS A 288 -24.62 -8.82 25.26
CA LYS A 288 -25.91 -9.51 25.40
C LYS A 288 -26.50 -9.89 24.04
N GLU A 289 -26.33 -9.06 23.01
CA GLU A 289 -26.94 -9.25 21.70
C GLU A 289 -26.16 -10.23 20.80
N CYS A 290 -24.84 -10.09 20.75
CA CYS A 290 -23.99 -10.82 19.79
C CYS A 290 -22.88 -11.66 20.43
N GLY A 291 -22.82 -11.73 21.76
CA GLY A 291 -21.74 -12.39 22.49
C GLY A 291 -20.51 -11.48 22.62
N PRO A 292 -19.33 -12.02 22.99
CA PRO A 292 -18.18 -11.20 23.36
C PRO A 292 -17.77 -10.24 22.24
N VAL A 293 -17.56 -8.97 22.58
CA VAL A 293 -17.04 -7.95 21.67
C VAL A 293 -15.53 -8.14 21.54
N ASN A 294 -15.05 -8.34 20.31
CA ASN A 294 -13.62 -8.59 20.07
C ASN A 294 -12.85 -7.32 19.72
N MET A 295 -13.54 -6.31 19.19
CA MET A 295 -12.93 -5.06 18.73
C MET A 295 -13.89 -3.90 18.89
N VAL A 296 -13.39 -2.77 19.37
CA VAL A 296 -14.13 -1.50 19.40
C VAL A 296 -13.51 -0.53 18.40
N VAL A 297 -14.33 0.04 17.52
CA VAL A 297 -13.89 1.01 16.52
C VAL A 297 -14.50 2.37 16.81
N LEU A 298 -13.63 3.36 17.01
CA LEU A 298 -13.97 4.76 17.20
C LEU A 298 -13.57 5.58 15.96
N PRO A 299 -14.28 6.68 15.65
CA PRO A 299 -13.91 7.61 14.60
C PRO A 299 -12.52 8.22 14.81
N GLU A 300 -11.91 8.64 13.71
CA GLU A 300 -10.65 9.36 13.75
C GLU A 300 -10.79 10.63 14.61
N LEU A 301 -9.83 10.90 15.48
CA LEU A 301 -9.85 12.01 16.45
C LEU A 301 -11.00 11.96 17.49
N ALA A 302 -11.67 10.81 17.66
CA ALA A 302 -12.71 10.67 18.68
C ALA A 302 -12.19 10.81 20.13
N LEU A 303 -10.91 10.47 20.34
CA LEU A 303 -10.24 10.54 21.64
C LEU A 303 -9.06 11.51 21.59
N SER A 304 -8.89 12.26 22.67
CA SER A 304 -7.67 12.99 22.95
C SER A 304 -6.56 12.05 23.43
N SER A 305 -5.31 12.49 23.34
CA SER A 305 -4.15 11.71 23.79
C SER A 305 -4.21 11.29 25.27
N LYS A 306 -4.98 12.02 26.11
CA LYS A 306 -5.17 11.68 27.53
C LYS A 306 -6.22 10.59 27.73
N GLU A 307 -7.21 10.49 26.86
CA GLU A 307 -8.31 9.52 26.98
C GLU A 307 -7.94 8.14 26.44
N VAL A 308 -7.01 8.07 25.48
CA VAL A 308 -6.55 6.83 24.86
C VAL A 308 -6.13 5.78 25.89
N ASP A 309 -5.38 6.17 26.92
CA ASP A 309 -4.87 5.22 27.92
C ASP A 309 -6.00 4.69 28.82
N SER A 310 -6.97 5.54 29.16
CA SER A 310 -8.11 5.14 29.99
C SER A 310 -9.02 4.17 29.25
N VAL A 311 -9.35 4.48 27.99
CA VAL A 311 -10.13 3.60 27.11
C VAL A 311 -9.41 2.27 26.89
N ARG A 312 -8.10 2.30 26.65
CA ARG A 312 -7.31 1.07 26.49
C ARG A 312 -7.40 0.18 27.74
N ASN A 313 -7.34 0.77 28.93
CA ASN A 313 -7.43 0.01 30.18
C ASN A 313 -8.82 -0.64 30.34
N LEU A 314 -9.90 0.08 30.02
CA LEU A 314 -11.25 -0.46 30.03
C LEU A 314 -11.43 -1.60 29.01
N LEU A 315 -10.96 -1.43 27.76
CA LEU A 315 -11.06 -2.48 26.75
C LEU A 315 -10.26 -3.74 27.12
N ASN A 316 -9.09 -3.55 27.74
CA ASN A 316 -8.28 -4.66 28.24
C ASN A 316 -8.99 -5.47 29.34
N SER A 317 -9.77 -4.83 30.24
CA SER A 317 -10.53 -5.57 31.26
C SER A 317 -11.67 -6.39 30.65
N TRP A 318 -12.15 -6.00 29.46
CA TRP A 318 -13.15 -6.71 28.67
C TRP A 318 -12.57 -7.76 27.72
N GLY A 319 -11.24 -7.84 27.58
CA GLY A 319 -10.59 -8.70 26.60
C GLY A 319 -10.83 -8.29 25.14
N ALA A 320 -11.23 -7.03 24.92
CA ALA A 320 -11.41 -6.45 23.60
C ALA A 320 -10.12 -5.74 23.14
N LEU A 321 -9.87 -5.77 21.82
CA LEU A 321 -8.80 -5.00 21.17
C LEU A 321 -9.26 -3.58 20.80
#